data_AF-A0A3M4TVM6-F1
#
_entry.id   AF-A0A3M4TVM6-F1
#
_cell.length_a   1.000
_cell.length_b   1.000
_cell.length_c   1.000
_cell.angle_alpha   90.00
_cell.angle_beta   90.00
_cell.angle_gamma   90.00
#
_symmetry.space_group_name_H-M   'P 1'
#
loop_
_entity.id
_entity.type
_entity.pdbx_description
1 polymer ?
#
loop_
_entity_poly.entity_id
_entity_poly.type
_entity_poly.pdbx_seq_one_letter_code
_entity_poly.pdbx_strand_id
1 'polypeptide(L)' 'MYWFKSGSLFVSAAKEMIRKDARVNDHFYIAPALNELVLLHKKIGAYRIEPRQYRPLKTQNQLHAFEMADIR' A
#
# COMPACT_ATOMS: atom_id res chain seq x y z
N MET A 1 1.37 1.11 4.22
CA MET A 1 2.41 0.13 3.82
C MET A 1 1.71 -1.17 3.46
N TYR A 2 2.20 -1.89 2.45
CA TYR A 2 1.67 -3.21 2.07
C TYR A 2 2.72 -4.27 2.36
N TRP A 3 2.30 -5.38 2.98
CA TRP A 3 3.20 -6.46 3.38
C TRP A 3 2.66 -7.80 2.90
N PHE A 4 3.55 -8.64 2.39
CA PHE A 4 3.25 -9.99 1.91
C PHE A 4 4.14 -10.99 2.64
N LYS A 5 3.60 -12.17 2.96
CA LYS A 5 4.35 -13.24 3.65
C LYS A 5 5.62 -13.65 2.90
N SER A 6 5.58 -13.62 1.56
CA SER A 6 6.73 -13.89 0.69
C SER A 6 6.64 -13.05 -0.58
N GLY A 7 7.78 -12.78 -1.21
CA GLY A 7 7.82 -12.09 -2.50
C GLY A 7 7.10 -12.88 -3.61
N SER A 8 7.20 -14.22 -3.59
CA SER A 8 6.49 -15.09 -4.53
C SER A 8 4.96 -14.92 -4.45
N LEU A 9 4.41 -14.76 -3.24
CA LEU A 9 2.97 -14.55 -3.05
C LEU A 9 2.52 -13.23 -3.69
N PHE A 10 3.30 -12.17 -3.51
CA PHE A 10 3.05 -10.89 -4.17
C PHE A 10 3.11 -11.02 -5.70
N VAL A 11 4.18 -11.63 -6.24
CA VAL A 11 4.35 -11.78 -7.69
C VAL A 11 3.19 -12.55 -8.31
N SER A 12 2.74 -13.64 -7.69
CA SER A 12 1.58 -14.41 -8.18
C SER A 12 0.29 -13.57 -8.16
N ALA A 13 0.04 -12.84 -7.08
CA ALA A 13 -1.15 -11.98 -6.98
C ALA A 13 -1.13 -10.81 -7.97
N ALA A 14 0.03 -10.19 -8.19
CA ALA A 14 0.20 -9.13 -9.16
C ALA A 14 -0.02 -9.62 -10.59
N LYS A 15 0.47 -10.83 -10.93
CA LYS A 15 0.22 -11.46 -12.23
C LYS A 15 -1.27 -11.71 -12.47
N GLU A 16 -1.98 -12.24 -11.48
CA GLU A 16 -3.43 -12.47 -11.60
C GLU A 16 -4.22 -11.17 -11.77
N MET A 17 -3.86 -10.13 -11.02
CA MET A 17 -4.44 -8.79 -11.17
C MET A 17 -4.23 -8.23 -12.59
N ILE A 18 -3.02 -8.33 -13.13
CA ILE A 18 -2.71 -7.88 -14.50
C ILE A 18 -3.47 -8.71 -15.53
N ARG A 19 -3.51 -10.04 -15.37
CA ARG A 19 -4.23 -10.96 -16.26
C ARG A 19 -5.73 -10.64 -16.32
N LYS A 20 -6.31 -10.15 -15.23
CA LYS A 20 -7.71 -9.74 -15.13
C LYS A 20 -7.97 -8.28 -15.55
N ASP A 21 -6.94 -7.56 -15.99
CA ASP A 21 -6.98 -6.11 -16.24
C ASP A 21 -7.56 -5.29 -15.08
N ALA A 22 -7.27 -5.70 -13.84
CA ALA A 22 -7.74 -5.05 -12.63
C ALA A 22 -6.90 -3.79 -12.30
N ARG A 23 -7.06 -2.75 -13.13
CA ARG A 23 -6.37 -1.46 -13.02
C ARG A 23 -7.30 -0.35 -12.50
N VAL A 24 -6.72 0.64 -11.85
CA VAL A 24 -7.41 1.84 -11.37
C VAL A 24 -6.85 3.04 -12.11
N ASN A 25 -7.70 3.81 -12.79
CA ASN A 25 -7.27 4.95 -13.61
C ASN A 25 -6.12 4.59 -14.55
N ASP A 26 -6.26 3.47 -15.29
CA ASP A 26 -5.27 2.90 -16.19
C ASP A 26 -3.94 2.43 -15.58
N HIS A 27 -3.78 2.47 -14.25
CA HIS A 27 -2.56 2.05 -13.56
C HIS A 27 -2.76 0.80 -12.69
N PHE A 28 -1.73 -0.05 -12.66
CA PHE A 28 -1.64 -1.19 -11.76
C PHE A 28 -0.97 -0.77 -10.45
N TYR A 29 -1.77 -0.61 -9.40
CA TYR A 29 -1.27 -0.32 -8.05
C TYR A 29 -0.98 -1.59 -7.26
N ILE A 30 -0.25 -1.46 -6.14
CA ILE A 30 0.05 -2.59 -5.24
C ILE A 30 -1.19 -3.01 -4.44
N ALA A 31 -2.05 -2.07 -4.05
CA ALA A 31 -3.20 -2.36 -3.19
C ALA A 31 -4.16 -3.41 -3.78
N PRO A 32 -4.56 -3.32 -5.07
CA PRO A 32 -5.46 -4.30 -5.66
C PRO A 32 -4.88 -5.72 -5.75
N ALA A 33 -3.55 -5.90 -5.70
CA ALA A 33 -2.96 -7.24 -5.61
C ALA A 33 -3.36 -7.97 -4.32
N LEU A 34 -3.72 -7.27 -3.24
CA LEU A 34 -4.27 -7.91 -2.04
C LEU A 34 -5.67 -8.48 -2.27
N ASN A 35 -6.46 -7.94 -3.20
CA ASN A 35 -7.80 -8.44 -3.51
C ASN A 35 -7.72 -9.87 -4.08
N GLU A 36 -6.70 -10.16 -4.89
CA GLU A 36 -6.45 -11.51 -5.40
C GLU A 36 -6.19 -12.51 -4.26
N LEU A 37 -5.53 -12.07 -3.19
CA LEU A 37 -5.33 -12.91 -2.01
C LEU A 37 -6.63 -13.11 -1.21
N VAL A 38 -7.51 -12.12 -1.17
CA VAL A 38 -8.86 -12.25 -0.57
C VAL A 38 -9.69 -13.28 -1.35
N LEU A 39 -9.68 -13.22 -2.69
CA LEU A 39 -10.37 -14.19 -3.55
C LEU A 39 -9.84 -15.62 -3.38
N LEU A 40 -8.57 -15.77 -3.02
CA LEU A 40 -7.95 -17.06 -2.68
C LEU A 40 -8.16 -17.47 -1.21
N HIS A 41 -9.07 -16.81 -0.50
CA HIS A 41 -9.38 -17.03 0.92
C HIS A 41 -8.14 -16.99 1.83
N LYS A 42 -7.14 -16.18 1.49
CA LYS A 42 -5.97 -15.96 2.34
C LYS A 42 -6.32 -15.05 3.51
N LYS A 43 -5.58 -15.20 4.61
CA LYS A 43 -5.70 -14.31 5.77
C LYS A 43 -5.04 -12.98 5.48
N ILE A 44 -5.80 -11.90 5.56
CA ILE A 44 -5.33 -10.52 5.45
C ILE A 44 -5.60 -9.82 6.78
N GLY A 45 -4.63 -9.05 7.26
CA GLY A 45 -4.77 -8.25 8.47
C GLY A 45 -4.41 -6.79 8.19
N ALA A 46 -4.92 -5.90 9.04
CA ALA A 46 -4.54 -4.49 9.04
C ALA A 46 -3.84 -4.18 10.37
N TYR A 47 -2.76 -3.41 10.28
CA TYR A 47 -2.08 -2.87 11.46
C TYR A 47 -2.31 -1.37 11.51
N ARG A 48 -3.05 -0.92 12.52
CA ARG A 48 -3.31 0.51 12.74
C ARG A 48 -2.13 1.13 13.47
N ILE A 49 -1.67 2.27 12.97
CA ILE A 49 -0.65 3.10 13.61
C ILE A 49 -1.26 4.44 13.98
N GLU A 50 -0.69 5.07 15.01
CA GLU A 50 -1.06 6.41 15.39
C GLU A 50 -0.63 7.42 14.30
N PRO A 51 -1.42 8.47 14.03
CA PRO A 51 -1.07 9.46 13.01
C PRO A 51 0.34 10.04 13.17
N ARG A 52 0.79 10.27 14.41
CA ARG A 52 2.14 10.77 14.73
C ARG A 52 3.29 9.86 14.28
N GLN A 53 3.02 8.58 14.05
CA GLN A 53 4.01 7.59 13.61
C GLN A 53 4.17 7.56 12.09
N TYR A 54 3.35 8.30 11.34
CA TYR A 54 3.41 8.35 9.89
C TYR A 54 3.58 9.79 9.40
N ARG A 55 4.76 10.09 8.85
CA ARG A 55 5.11 11.40 8.30
C ARG A 55 5.36 11.27 6.80
N PRO A 56 4.32 11.30 5.95
CA PRO A 56 4.50 11.31 4.50
C PRO A 56 5.14 12.63 4.08
N LEU A 57 6.10 12.59 3.14
CA LEU A 57 6.81 13.77 2.63
C LEU A 57 6.65 13.88 1.11
N LYS A 58 5.43 13.70 0.62
CA LYS A 58 5.11 13.62 -0.81
C LYS A 58 4.64 14.96 -1.40
N THR A 59 4.26 15.92 -0.56
CA THR A 59 3.78 17.23 -0.97
C THR A 59 4.50 18.34 -0.22
N GLN A 60 4.50 19.55 -0.80
CA GLN A 60 5.13 20.71 -0.16
C GLN A 60 4.51 21.02 1.21
N ASN A 61 3.18 20.91 1.33
CA ASN A 61 2.47 21.12 2.60
C ASN A 61 2.89 20.09 3.66
N GLN A 62 3.15 18.84 3.26
CA GLN A 62 3.62 17.80 4.16
C GLN A 62 5.05 18.06 4.66
N LEU A 63 5.91 18.56 3.78
CA LEU A 63 7.28 18.93 4.13
C LEU A 63 7.30 20.10 5.11
N HIS A 64 6.55 21.17 4.83
CA HIS A 64 6.45 22.33 5.74
C HIS A 64 5.91 21.92 7.12
N ALA A 65 4.88 21.05 7.16
CA ALA A 65 4.34 20.56 8.42
C ALA A 65 5.35 19.72 9.23
N PHE A 66 6.24 18.99 8.55
CA PHE A 66 7.34 18.27 9.19
C PHE A 66 8.37 19.22 9.79
N GLU A 67 8.83 20.20 9.02
CA GLU A 67 9.84 21.19 9.45
C GLU A 67 9.35 22.03 10.63
N MET A 68 8.10 22.53 10.59
CA MET A 68 7.51 23.30 11.69
C MET A 68 7.33 22.49 12.98
N ALA A 69 7.18 21.16 12.88
CA ALA A 69 7.08 20.28 14.03
C ALA A 69 8.46 19.94 14.64
N ASP A 70 9.55 20.08 13.89
CA ASP A 70 10.93 19.80 14.34
C ASP A 70 11.61 21.05 14.95
N ILE A 71 11.11 22.26 14.67
CA ILE A 71 11.65 23.53 15.20
C ILE A 71 11.11 23.84 16.63
N ARG A 72 10.36 22.93 17.26
CA ARG A 72 9.82 23.08 18.63
C ARG A 72 10.45 22.14 19.64
#